data_AF-A0A094GS37-F1
#
_entry.id   AF-A0A094GS37-F1
#
_cell.length_a   1.000
_cell.length_b   1.000
_cell.length_c   1.000
_cell.angle_alpha   90.00
_cell.angle_beta   90.00
_cell.angle_gamma   90.00
#
_symmetry.space_group_name_H-M   'P 1'
#
loop_
_entity.id
_entity.type
_entity.pdbx_description
1 polymer ?
#
loop_
_entity_poly.entity_id
_entity_poly.type
_entity_poly.pdbx_seq_one_letter_code
_entity_poly.pdbx_strand_id
1 'polypeptide(L)'
;MIRIEGQVTDQEDLAKQVLSWITCAKRPLTTIELQQALAVEVGESELDEDNLPEIEDMVSVCAGLVTIDGESNTIRLVHYTTQEYFERTQSHWFPNAKTDITTICISYLSYDVFERGFCQTDDEFEERLQSNQFFEYAARNWGHHARMASTFSQALSQTVVNVLTSKAKVDALSQGLFAIKSYLLDGNYSQRFRRKMTGLHLTAYFGVEAVVKLLLDTGKVDADSKD
;
A
#
# COMPACT_ATOMS: atom_id res chain seq x y z
N MET A 1 -0.32 25.05 2.14
CA MET A 1 1.12 24.84 1.90
C MET A 1 1.98 25.83 2.68
N ILE A 2 1.89 27.15 2.51
CA ILE A 2 2.71 28.12 3.27
C ILE A 2 2.78 27.87 4.79
N ARG A 3 1.63 27.60 5.44
CA ARG A 3 1.60 27.29 6.89
C ARG A 3 2.31 26.00 7.26
N ILE A 4 2.32 25.02 6.35
CA ILE A 4 2.98 23.71 6.53
C ILE A 4 4.48 23.85 6.30
N GLU A 5 4.89 24.57 5.25
CA GLU A 5 6.29 24.85 4.87
C GLU A 5 7.00 25.80 5.85
N GLY A 6 6.26 26.40 6.79
CA GLY A 6 6.80 27.20 7.89
C GLY A 6 7.00 26.43 9.20
N GLN A 7 6.69 25.13 9.24
CA GLN A 7 6.86 24.28 10.41
C GLN A 7 8.32 23.79 10.53
N VAL A 8 8.64 23.11 11.62
CA VAL A 8 9.91 22.38 11.73
C VAL A 8 9.92 21.20 10.75
N THR A 9 11.11 20.79 10.29
CA THR A 9 11.29 19.84 9.19
C THR A 9 10.47 18.56 9.36
N ASP A 10 10.53 17.90 10.51
CA ASP A 10 9.81 16.63 10.74
C ASP A 10 8.28 16.79 10.64
N GLN A 11 7.74 17.93 11.11
CA GLN A 11 6.31 18.24 11.01
C GLN A 11 5.89 18.60 9.59
N GLU A 12 6.75 19.33 8.87
CA GLU A 12 6.53 19.62 7.45
C GLU A 12 6.51 18.33 6.62
N ASP A 13 7.45 17.42 6.87
CA ASP A 13 7.57 16.15 6.17
C ASP A 13 6.38 15.24 6.48
N LEU A 14 6.00 15.09 7.75
CA LEU A 14 4.79 14.34 8.14
C LEU A 14 3.54 14.90 7.46
N ALA A 15 3.36 16.23 7.46
CA ALA A 15 2.21 16.86 6.82
C ALA A 15 2.17 16.61 5.31
N LYS A 16 3.32 16.68 4.63
CA LYS A 16 3.43 16.37 3.20
C LYS A 16 3.14 14.90 2.92
N GLN A 17 3.63 13.98 3.74
CA GLN A 17 3.33 12.56 3.61
C GLN A 17 1.83 12.27 3.79
N VAL A 18 1.20 12.82 4.84
CA VAL A 18 -0.24 12.69 5.09
C VAL A 18 -1.05 13.22 3.90
N LEU A 19 -0.76 14.44 3.43
CA LEU A 19 -1.46 15.03 2.28
C LEU A 19 -1.23 14.25 0.99
N SER A 20 -0.01 13.74 0.77
CA SER A 20 0.34 12.90 -0.38
C SER A 20 -0.52 11.63 -0.38
N TRP A 21 -0.59 10.92 0.75
CA TRP A 21 -1.40 9.70 0.89
C TRP A 21 -2.89 9.97 0.67
N ILE A 22 -3.46 10.99 1.31
CA ILE A 22 -4.89 11.32 1.16
C ILE A 22 -5.21 11.67 -0.30
N THR A 23 -4.33 12.41 -0.98
CA THR A 23 -4.55 12.84 -2.37
C THR A 23 -4.33 11.71 -3.38
N CYS A 24 -3.29 10.90 -3.17
CA CYS A 24 -2.79 10.00 -4.19
C CYS A 24 -3.29 8.57 -4.05
N ALA A 25 -3.87 8.20 -2.91
CA ALA A 25 -4.39 6.87 -2.66
C ALA A 25 -5.54 6.48 -3.60
N LYS A 26 -5.72 5.17 -3.83
CA LYS A 26 -6.78 4.65 -4.71
C LYS A 26 -8.16 4.59 -4.06
N ARG A 27 -8.20 4.68 -2.74
CA ARG A 27 -9.40 4.85 -1.92
C ARG A 27 -9.03 5.64 -0.66
N PRO A 28 -10.02 6.24 0.04
CA PRO A 28 -9.79 6.75 1.38
C PRO A 28 -9.17 5.68 2.30
N LEU A 29 -8.23 6.11 3.12
CA LEU A 29 -7.59 5.28 4.15
C LEU A 29 -8.23 5.55 5.50
N THR A 30 -8.30 4.52 6.34
CA THR A 30 -8.54 4.72 7.77
C THR A 30 -7.33 5.39 8.42
N THR A 31 -7.51 5.96 9.60
CA THR A 31 -6.39 6.51 10.38
C THR A 31 -5.32 5.46 10.65
N ILE A 32 -5.72 4.23 11.03
CA ILE A 32 -4.80 3.15 11.35
C ILE A 32 -4.03 2.67 10.10
N GLU A 33 -4.71 2.55 8.96
CA GLU A 33 -4.04 2.21 7.70
C GLU A 33 -2.98 3.24 7.34
N LEU A 34 -3.27 4.54 7.52
CA LEU A 34 -2.30 5.59 7.25
C LEU A 34 -1.16 5.61 8.28
N GLN A 35 -1.42 5.39 9.57
CA GLN A 35 -0.35 5.26 10.56
C GLN A 35 0.62 4.15 10.20
N GLN A 36 0.11 2.96 9.88
CA GLN A 36 0.94 1.83 9.44
C GLN A 36 1.71 2.16 8.16
N ALA A 37 1.09 2.81 7.18
CA ALA A 37 1.78 3.23 5.96
C ALA A 37 2.90 4.23 6.22
N LEU A 38 2.73 5.15 7.16
CA LEU A 38 3.75 6.15 7.52
C LEU A 38 4.89 5.57 8.36
N ALA A 39 4.64 4.50 9.12
CA ALA A 39 5.63 3.82 9.95
C ALA A 39 6.45 2.75 9.22
N VAL A 40 6.18 2.49 7.93
CA VAL A 40 6.94 1.52 7.14
C VAL A 40 8.34 2.03 6.85
N GLU A 41 9.34 1.28 7.30
CA GLU A 41 10.75 1.51 6.99
C GLU A 41 11.24 0.56 5.90
N VAL A 42 12.01 1.10 4.95
CA VAL A 42 12.49 0.33 3.80
C VAL A 42 13.65 -0.56 4.23
N GLY A 43 13.48 -1.87 4.06
CA GLY A 43 14.51 -2.87 4.36
C GLY A 43 14.28 -3.62 5.66
N GLU A 44 13.31 -3.19 6.47
CA GLU A 44 12.89 -3.89 7.68
C GLU A 44 11.94 -5.05 7.37
N SER A 45 11.91 -6.04 8.28
CA SER A 45 11.12 -7.28 8.14
C SER A 45 9.78 -7.25 8.89
N GLU A 46 9.55 -6.23 9.71
CA GLU A 46 8.32 -6.04 10.48
C GLU A 46 8.04 -4.56 10.71
N LEU A 47 6.83 -4.25 11.18
CA LEU A 47 6.43 -2.89 11.52
C LEU A 47 6.91 -2.57 12.93
N ASP A 48 7.67 -1.49 13.07
CA ASP A 48 7.98 -0.94 14.40
C ASP A 48 6.78 -0.11 14.89
N GLU A 49 6.19 -0.54 16.00
CA GLU A 49 5.06 0.18 16.61
C GLU A 49 5.49 1.54 17.19
N ASP A 50 6.76 1.71 17.56
CA ASP A 50 7.29 2.97 18.07
C ASP A 50 7.40 4.04 16.97
N ASN A 51 7.38 3.63 15.69
CA ASN A 51 7.38 4.53 14.53
C ASN A 51 5.98 4.99 14.12
N LEU A 52 4.90 4.52 14.76
CA LEU A 52 3.54 4.92 14.43
C LEU A 52 3.30 6.39 14.87
N PRO A 53 3.01 7.30 13.92
CA PRO A 53 2.72 8.69 14.29
C PRO A 53 1.39 8.77 15.04
N GLU A 54 1.26 9.67 16.01
CA GLU A 54 -0.02 9.89 16.68
C GLU A 54 -1.07 10.46 15.71
N ILE A 55 -2.31 9.98 15.82
CA ILE A 55 -3.41 10.44 14.97
C ILE A 55 -3.63 11.95 15.09
N GLU A 56 -3.50 12.48 16.31
CA GLU A 56 -3.65 13.91 16.59
C GLU A 56 -2.57 14.73 15.86
N ASP A 57 -1.33 14.25 15.86
CA ASP A 57 -0.22 14.90 15.15
C ASP A 57 -0.45 14.91 13.65
N MET A 58 -0.85 13.79 13.05
CA MET A 58 -1.16 13.69 11.62
C MET A 58 -2.18 14.74 11.15
N VAL A 59 -3.18 15.04 11.98
CA VAL A 59 -4.19 16.08 11.70
C VAL A 59 -3.65 17.48 11.98
N SER A 60 -2.98 17.66 13.12
CA SER A 60 -2.47 18.95 13.60
C SER A 60 -1.46 19.57 12.63
N VAL A 61 -0.47 18.79 12.18
CA VAL A 61 0.59 19.28 11.27
C VAL A 61 0.06 19.67 9.90
N CYS A 62 -1.14 19.21 9.52
CA CYS A 62 -1.79 19.56 8.25
C CYS A 62 -2.51 20.93 8.30
N ALA A 63 -2.38 21.69 9.40
CA ALA A 63 -2.80 23.08 9.52
C ALA A 63 -4.30 23.34 9.17
N GLY A 64 -5.16 22.36 9.42
CA GLY A 64 -6.60 22.43 9.16
C GLY A 64 -7.02 22.05 7.75
N LEU A 65 -6.13 21.46 6.94
CA LEU A 65 -6.49 20.90 5.62
C LEU A 65 -7.09 19.49 5.73
N VAL A 66 -6.85 18.80 6.84
CA VAL A 66 -7.21 17.40 7.07
C VAL A 66 -8.18 17.29 8.24
N THR A 67 -9.10 16.33 8.16
CA THR A 67 -10.04 15.95 9.22
C THR A 67 -10.25 14.44 9.21
N ILE A 68 -10.82 13.92 10.29
CA ILE A 68 -11.21 12.51 10.42
C ILE A 68 -12.73 12.43 10.33
N ASP A 69 -13.21 11.54 9.47
CA ASP A 69 -14.61 11.20 9.38
C ASP A 69 -15.02 10.31 10.57
N GLY A 70 -15.89 10.81 11.45
CA GLY A 70 -16.27 10.10 12.68
C GLY A 70 -17.09 8.83 12.47
N GLU A 71 -17.70 8.63 11.29
CA GLU A 71 -18.48 7.42 10.99
C GLU A 71 -17.59 6.29 10.45
N SER A 72 -16.68 6.63 9.53
CA SER A 72 -15.83 5.67 8.83
C SER A 72 -14.40 5.56 9.38
N ASN A 73 -14.02 6.43 10.33
CA ASN A 73 -12.63 6.61 10.79
C ASN A 73 -11.63 6.85 9.66
N THR A 74 -12.08 7.44 8.55
CA THR A 74 -11.23 7.76 7.41
C THR A 74 -10.63 9.15 7.56
N ILE A 75 -9.34 9.26 7.23
CA ILE A 75 -8.64 10.54 7.19
C ILE A 75 -8.80 11.15 5.80
N ARG A 76 -9.25 12.42 5.74
CA ARG A 76 -9.63 13.07 4.49
C ARG A 76 -9.37 14.57 4.51
N LEU A 77 -9.38 15.19 3.33
CA LEU A 77 -9.36 16.65 3.22
C LEU A 77 -10.68 17.25 3.71
N VAL A 78 -10.61 18.41 4.38
CA VAL A 78 -11.78 19.06 4.99
C VAL A 78 -12.84 19.45 3.95
N HIS A 79 -12.41 19.88 2.77
CA HIS A 79 -13.29 20.38 1.72
C HIS A 79 -13.02 19.72 0.36
N TYR A 80 -14.11 19.45 -0.38
CA TYR A 80 -14.03 18.89 -1.73
C TYR A 80 -13.20 19.76 -2.70
N THR A 81 -13.24 21.09 -2.55
CA THR A 81 -12.44 22.02 -3.37
C THR A 81 -10.94 21.90 -3.09
N THR A 82 -10.57 21.52 -1.86
CA THR A 82 -9.18 21.25 -1.49
C THR A 82 -8.70 19.97 -2.17
N GLN A 83 -9.56 18.95 -2.22
CA GLN A 83 -9.29 17.73 -2.97
C GLN A 83 -9.12 18.00 -4.47
N GLU A 84 -10.05 18.72 -5.09
CA GLU A 84 -9.96 19.08 -6.52
C GLU A 84 -8.68 19.89 -6.82
N TYR A 85 -8.28 20.79 -5.92
CA TYR A 85 -7.04 21.54 -6.04
C TYR A 85 -5.82 20.62 -6.05
N PHE A 86 -5.68 19.72 -5.06
CA PHE A 86 -4.53 18.82 -4.96
C PHE A 86 -4.51 17.78 -6.07
N GLU A 87 -5.65 17.27 -6.52
CA GLU A 87 -5.73 16.37 -7.67
C GLU A 87 -5.21 17.02 -8.96
N ARG A 88 -5.57 18.29 -9.20
CA ARG A 88 -5.09 19.06 -10.36
C ARG A 88 -3.62 19.44 -10.28
N THR A 89 -3.11 19.63 -9.07
CA THR A 89 -1.74 20.10 -8.81
C THR A 89 -0.84 18.99 -8.26
N GLN A 90 -1.27 17.73 -8.39
CA GLN A 90 -0.59 16.57 -7.79
C GLN A 90 0.85 16.43 -8.26
N SER A 91 1.14 16.71 -9.54
CA SER A 91 2.51 16.65 -10.08
C SER A 91 3.42 17.76 -9.55
N HIS A 92 2.86 18.88 -9.09
CA HIS A 92 3.62 19.96 -8.49
C HIS A 92 3.92 19.68 -7.01
N TRP A 93 2.90 19.27 -6.25
CA TRP A 93 3.03 19.05 -4.81
C TRP A 93 3.59 17.68 -4.44
N PHE A 94 3.24 16.64 -5.20
CA PHE A 94 3.59 15.25 -4.92
C PHE A 94 4.12 14.53 -6.19
N PRO A 95 5.21 15.04 -6.80
CA PRO A 95 5.74 14.49 -8.05
C PRO A 95 6.11 13.01 -7.95
N ASN A 96 6.60 12.57 -6.79
CA ASN A 96 7.09 11.20 -6.57
C ASN A 96 6.07 10.27 -5.91
N ALA A 97 4.86 10.75 -5.59
CA ALA A 97 3.91 10.02 -4.76
C ALA A 97 3.61 8.59 -5.24
N LYS A 98 3.55 8.37 -6.56
CA LYS A 98 3.27 7.03 -7.10
C LYS A 98 4.42 6.06 -6.81
N THR A 99 5.67 6.52 -6.92
CA THR A 99 6.86 5.75 -6.56
C THR A 99 6.95 5.54 -5.05
N ASP A 100 6.70 6.59 -4.27
CA ASP A 100 6.79 6.52 -2.79
C ASP A 100 5.75 5.56 -2.23
N ILE A 101 4.49 5.68 -2.66
CA ILE A 101 3.42 4.76 -2.25
C ILE A 101 3.72 3.32 -2.69
N THR A 102 4.25 3.13 -3.91
CA THR A 102 4.68 1.79 -4.36
C THR A 102 5.75 1.22 -3.43
N THR A 103 6.72 2.04 -3.04
CA THR A 103 7.83 1.65 -2.16
C THR A 103 7.31 1.21 -0.80
N ILE A 104 6.42 1.98 -0.19
CA ILE A 104 5.81 1.65 1.09
C ILE A 104 4.96 0.38 0.99
N CYS A 105 4.07 0.27 -0.01
CA CYS A 105 3.25 -0.92 -0.18
C CYS A 105 4.11 -2.19 -0.35
N ILE A 106 5.15 -2.14 -1.19
CA ILE A 106 6.02 -3.29 -1.44
C ILE A 106 6.89 -3.63 -0.23
N SER A 107 7.41 -2.63 0.49
CA SER A 107 8.21 -2.84 1.70
C SER A 107 7.36 -3.50 2.78
N TYR A 108 6.14 -3.00 3.02
CA TYR A 108 5.18 -3.63 3.92
C TYR A 108 4.86 -5.07 3.51
N LEU A 109 4.56 -5.32 2.23
CA LEU A 109 4.30 -6.67 1.71
C LEU A 109 5.54 -7.59 1.74
N SER A 110 6.73 -7.05 2.02
CA SER A 110 7.97 -7.81 2.20
C SER A 110 8.20 -8.30 3.63
N TYR A 111 7.34 -7.94 4.58
CA TYR A 111 7.44 -8.39 5.97
C TYR A 111 7.29 -9.91 6.15
N ASP A 112 7.93 -10.43 7.19
CA ASP A 112 8.06 -11.87 7.46
C ASP A 112 6.71 -12.53 7.80
N VAL A 113 5.77 -11.77 8.35
CA VAL A 113 4.39 -12.25 8.62
C VAL A 113 3.70 -12.80 7.36
N PHE A 114 4.06 -12.28 6.17
CA PHE A 114 3.50 -12.72 4.88
C PHE A 114 4.24 -13.93 4.30
N GLU A 115 5.38 -14.34 4.87
CA GLU A 115 6.10 -15.57 4.50
C GLU A 115 5.36 -16.83 4.95
N ARG A 116 4.30 -16.68 5.77
CA ARG A 116 3.39 -17.78 6.14
C ARG A 116 2.47 -18.23 5.01
N GLY A 117 2.36 -17.46 3.92
CA GLY A 117 1.47 -17.79 2.80
C GLY A 117 0.02 -17.35 3.01
N PHE A 118 -0.90 -17.98 2.30
CA PHE A 118 -2.34 -17.72 2.47
C PHE A 118 -2.90 -18.39 3.75
N CYS A 119 -3.86 -17.73 4.39
CA CYS A 119 -4.60 -18.25 5.52
C CYS A 119 -5.56 -19.37 5.07
N GLN A 120 -5.70 -20.43 5.86
CA GLN A 120 -6.50 -21.62 5.49
C GLN A 120 -7.98 -21.48 5.85
N THR A 121 -8.31 -20.60 6.79
CA THR A 121 -9.68 -20.35 7.26
C THR A 121 -10.03 -18.86 7.20
N ASP A 122 -11.33 -18.56 7.24
CA ASP A 122 -11.79 -17.17 7.35
C ASP A 122 -11.30 -16.52 8.64
N ASP A 123 -11.30 -17.24 9.76
CA ASP A 123 -10.84 -16.71 11.06
C ASP A 123 -9.36 -16.30 11.01
N GLU A 124 -8.48 -17.16 10.46
CA GLU A 124 -7.05 -16.84 10.29
C GLU A 124 -6.84 -15.64 9.36
N PHE A 125 -7.68 -15.50 8.33
CA PHE A 125 -7.59 -14.39 7.39
C PHE A 125 -8.10 -13.08 8.03
N GLU A 126 -9.18 -13.14 8.79
CA GLU A 126 -9.72 -11.99 9.53
C GLU A 126 -8.75 -11.52 10.63
N GLU A 127 -8.12 -12.45 11.36
CA GLU A 127 -7.05 -12.13 12.31
C GLU A 127 -5.89 -11.41 11.61
N ARG A 128 -5.44 -11.91 10.45
CA ARG A 128 -4.40 -11.23 9.66
C ARG A 128 -4.81 -9.80 9.31
N LEU A 129 -6.04 -9.59 8.82
CA LEU A 129 -6.53 -8.26 8.44
C LEU A 129 -6.62 -7.31 9.65
N GLN A 130 -6.97 -7.83 10.83
CA GLN A 130 -7.02 -7.03 12.06
C GLN A 130 -5.63 -6.62 12.55
N SER A 131 -4.67 -7.55 12.54
CA SER A 131 -3.29 -7.26 12.97
C SER A 131 -2.49 -6.46 11.94
N ASN A 132 -2.89 -6.51 10.66
CA ASN A 132 -2.17 -5.91 9.55
C ASN A 132 -3.11 -5.03 8.72
N GLN A 133 -3.68 -3.98 9.32
CA GLN A 133 -4.78 -3.21 8.70
C GLN A 133 -4.41 -2.59 7.34
N PHE A 134 -3.15 -2.24 7.12
CA PHE A 134 -2.66 -1.73 5.83
C PHE A 134 -2.48 -2.81 4.75
N PHE A 135 -2.47 -4.10 5.12
CA PHE A 135 -2.23 -5.22 4.21
C PHE A 135 -3.19 -5.23 3.02
N GLU A 136 -4.48 -5.03 3.28
CA GLU A 136 -5.50 -5.09 2.24
C GLU A 136 -5.28 -3.99 1.19
N TYR A 137 -4.99 -2.76 1.65
CA TYR A 137 -4.69 -1.66 0.76
C TYR A 137 -3.42 -1.95 -0.05
N ALA A 138 -2.34 -2.36 0.62
CA ALA A 138 -1.06 -2.62 -0.02
C ALA A 138 -1.19 -3.69 -1.11
N ALA A 139 -1.77 -4.86 -0.78
CA ALA A 139 -1.94 -5.99 -1.70
C ALA A 139 -2.78 -5.62 -2.93
N ARG A 140 -3.80 -4.76 -2.75
CA ARG A 140 -4.71 -4.35 -3.85
C ARG A 140 -4.20 -3.21 -4.70
N ASN A 141 -3.30 -2.37 -4.18
CA ASN A 141 -2.98 -1.10 -4.83
C ASN A 141 -1.52 -0.91 -5.21
N TRP A 142 -0.58 -1.72 -4.70
CA TRP A 142 0.84 -1.59 -5.03
C TRP A 142 1.06 -1.52 -6.55
N GLY A 143 0.45 -2.44 -7.32
CA GLY A 143 0.67 -2.52 -8.75
C GLY A 143 -0.01 -1.39 -9.54
N HIS A 144 -1.14 -0.87 -9.04
CA HIS A 144 -1.77 0.30 -9.63
C HIS A 144 -0.92 1.57 -9.47
N HIS A 145 -0.25 1.73 -8.34
CA HIS A 145 0.70 2.83 -8.13
C HIS A 145 1.99 2.59 -8.93
N ALA A 146 2.50 1.36 -8.93
CA ALA A 146 3.70 0.98 -9.66
C ALA A 146 3.56 1.22 -11.17
N ARG A 147 2.40 0.93 -11.76
CA ARG A 147 2.11 1.21 -13.17
C ARG A 147 2.16 2.70 -13.50
N MET A 148 1.82 3.56 -12.55
CA MET A 148 1.83 5.02 -12.73
C MET A 148 3.17 5.67 -12.36
N ALA A 149 4.06 4.93 -11.71
CA ALA A 149 5.38 5.41 -11.33
C ALA A 149 6.28 5.52 -12.58
N SER A 150 7.08 6.58 -12.65
CA SER A 150 7.92 6.83 -13.83
C SER A 150 9.19 5.97 -13.84
N THR A 151 9.75 5.66 -12.67
CA THR A 151 10.96 4.85 -12.51
C THR A 151 10.97 4.16 -11.14
N PHE A 152 11.68 3.04 -11.03
CA PHE A 152 11.99 2.40 -9.75
C PHE A 152 13.47 2.57 -9.42
N SER A 153 13.77 2.78 -8.15
CA SER A 153 15.14 2.67 -7.66
C SER A 153 15.62 1.22 -7.75
N GLN A 154 16.93 1.01 -7.69
CA GLN A 154 17.50 -0.33 -7.65
C GLN A 154 17.04 -1.10 -6.41
N ALA A 155 16.99 -0.45 -5.25
CA ALA A 155 16.51 -1.05 -4.00
C ALA A 155 15.04 -1.51 -4.13
N LEU A 156 14.15 -0.64 -4.62
CA LEU A 156 12.74 -1.00 -4.83
C LEU A 156 12.61 -2.18 -5.81
N SER A 157 13.36 -2.15 -6.91
CA SER A 157 13.35 -3.22 -7.91
C SER A 157 13.75 -4.57 -7.30
N GLN A 158 14.76 -4.58 -6.42
CA GLN A 158 15.18 -5.79 -5.70
C GLN A 158 14.09 -6.28 -4.74
N THR A 159 13.46 -5.38 -3.97
CA THR A 159 12.38 -5.74 -3.04
C THR A 159 11.18 -6.31 -3.78
N VAL A 160 10.76 -5.68 -4.88
CA VAL A 160 9.68 -6.18 -5.75
C VAL A 160 9.98 -7.61 -6.24
N VAL A 161 11.19 -7.84 -6.75
CA VAL A 161 11.61 -9.17 -7.22
C VAL A 161 11.60 -10.18 -6.08
N ASN A 162 12.10 -9.82 -4.89
CA ASN A 162 12.12 -10.71 -3.73
C ASN A 162 10.71 -11.12 -3.31
N VAL A 163 9.78 -10.17 -3.23
CA VAL A 163 8.38 -10.44 -2.88
C VAL A 163 7.71 -11.34 -3.92
N LEU A 164 7.88 -11.02 -5.21
CA LEU A 164 7.17 -11.71 -6.30
C LEU A 164 7.79 -13.05 -6.71
N THR A 165 9.00 -13.37 -6.23
CA THR A 165 9.62 -14.70 -6.39
C THR A 165 9.40 -15.61 -5.18
N SER A 166 8.97 -15.08 -4.03
CA SER A 166 8.52 -15.90 -2.90
C SER A 166 7.12 -16.45 -3.16
N LYS A 167 7.01 -17.79 -3.21
CA LYS A 167 5.71 -18.46 -3.37
C LYS A 167 4.75 -18.15 -2.23
N ALA A 168 5.26 -18.06 -1.00
CA ALA A 168 4.44 -17.78 0.17
C ALA A 168 3.88 -16.35 0.10
N LYS A 169 4.73 -15.36 -0.14
CA LYS A 169 4.27 -13.96 -0.28
C LYS A 169 3.29 -13.82 -1.44
N VAL A 170 3.56 -14.40 -2.61
CA VAL A 170 2.63 -14.38 -3.75
C VAL A 170 1.27 -14.99 -3.40
N ASP A 171 1.22 -16.08 -2.63
CA ASP A 171 -0.04 -16.65 -2.15
C ASP A 171 -0.79 -15.73 -1.19
N ALA A 172 -0.07 -15.13 -0.23
CA ALA A 172 -0.65 -14.15 0.70
C ALA A 172 -1.24 -12.96 -0.05
N LEU A 173 -0.47 -12.36 -0.97
CA LEU A 173 -0.88 -11.24 -1.82
C LEU A 173 -2.07 -11.62 -2.70
N SER A 174 -2.08 -12.82 -3.29
CA SER A 174 -3.20 -13.29 -4.10
C SER A 174 -4.49 -13.43 -3.28
N GLN A 175 -4.40 -13.95 -2.06
CA GLN A 175 -5.53 -14.00 -1.13
C GLN A 175 -6.01 -12.59 -0.77
N GLY A 176 -5.11 -11.68 -0.37
CA GLY A 176 -5.45 -10.29 -0.06
C GLY A 176 -6.11 -9.54 -1.23
N LEU A 177 -5.64 -9.82 -2.45
CA LEU A 177 -6.17 -9.21 -3.67
C LEU A 177 -7.59 -9.68 -3.99
N PHE A 178 -7.84 -10.99 -3.97
CA PHE A 178 -9.07 -11.58 -4.53
C PHE A 178 -10.10 -12.05 -3.50
N ALA A 179 -9.71 -12.32 -2.24
CA ALA A 179 -10.64 -12.74 -1.21
C ALA A 179 -11.43 -11.54 -0.66
N ILE A 180 -12.52 -11.19 -1.36
CA ILE A 180 -13.40 -10.08 -1.02
C ILE A 180 -14.66 -10.63 -0.34
N LYS A 181 -14.90 -10.20 0.90
CA LYS A 181 -16.11 -10.53 1.64
C LYS A 181 -17.28 -9.73 1.05
N SER A 182 -18.28 -10.42 0.51
CA SER A 182 -19.40 -9.74 -0.16
C SER A 182 -20.51 -9.30 0.82
N TYR A 183 -20.69 -10.04 1.92
CA TYR A 183 -21.65 -9.75 2.99
C TYR A 183 -21.22 -10.44 4.30
N LEU A 184 -21.86 -10.08 5.43
CA LEU A 184 -21.42 -10.51 6.78
C LEU A 184 -21.34 -12.03 6.98
N LEU A 185 -22.25 -12.80 6.37
CA LEU A 185 -22.34 -14.27 6.48
C LEU A 185 -21.67 -15.00 5.31
N ASP A 186 -20.73 -14.35 4.62
CA ASP A 186 -20.07 -14.90 3.45
C ASP A 186 -19.01 -15.93 3.84
N GLY A 187 -19.45 -17.14 4.15
CA GLY A 187 -18.57 -18.22 4.60
C GLY A 187 -17.59 -18.69 3.51
N ASN A 188 -16.40 -19.06 3.97
CA ASN A 188 -15.27 -19.54 3.19
C ASN A 188 -14.81 -18.54 2.11
N TYR A 189 -15.03 -17.24 2.33
CA TYR A 189 -14.67 -16.20 1.35
C TYR A 189 -13.15 -16.04 1.23
N SER A 190 -12.40 -16.29 2.31
CA SER A 190 -10.93 -16.24 2.34
C SER A 190 -10.30 -17.20 1.32
N GLN A 191 -11.04 -18.23 0.91
CA GLN A 191 -10.57 -19.26 -0.02
C GLN A 191 -10.96 -18.96 -1.48
N ARG A 192 -11.67 -17.88 -1.76
CA ARG A 192 -12.15 -17.49 -3.10
C ARG A 192 -11.11 -16.73 -3.91
N PHE A 193 -9.91 -17.28 -4.00
CA PHE A 193 -8.83 -16.76 -4.84
C PHE A 193 -8.24 -17.89 -5.67
N ARG A 194 -7.55 -17.55 -6.76
CA ARG A 194 -6.88 -18.56 -7.58
C ARG A 194 -5.67 -19.10 -6.84
N ARG A 195 -5.67 -20.41 -6.60
CA ARG A 195 -4.48 -21.11 -6.12
C ARG A 195 -3.48 -21.24 -7.27
N LYS A 196 -2.18 -21.19 -6.96
CA LYS A 196 -1.05 -21.27 -7.91
C LYS A 196 -0.80 -19.99 -8.74
N MET A 197 -1.11 -18.82 -8.18
CA MET A 197 -0.61 -17.57 -8.76
C MET A 197 0.92 -17.52 -8.70
N THR A 198 1.52 -16.90 -9.71
CA THR A 198 2.95 -16.53 -9.74
C THR A 198 3.08 -15.01 -9.61
N GLY A 199 4.29 -14.53 -9.32
CA GLY A 199 4.59 -13.11 -9.36
C GLY A 199 4.33 -12.48 -10.74
N LEU A 200 4.56 -13.22 -11.83
CA LEU A 200 4.26 -12.76 -13.19
C LEU A 200 2.77 -12.51 -13.39
N HIS A 201 1.90 -13.47 -13.06
CA HIS A 201 0.47 -13.27 -13.16
C HIS A 201 -0.03 -12.05 -12.35
N LEU A 202 0.45 -11.86 -11.10
CA LEU A 202 0.06 -10.69 -10.29
C LEU A 202 0.50 -9.39 -10.97
N THR A 203 1.72 -9.37 -11.51
CA THR A 203 2.26 -8.21 -12.22
C THR A 203 1.49 -7.92 -13.51
N ALA A 204 1.15 -8.97 -14.26
CA ALA A 204 0.36 -8.89 -15.49
C ALA A 204 -1.06 -8.39 -15.20
N TYR A 205 -1.70 -8.86 -14.11
CA TYR A 205 -2.99 -8.36 -13.64
C TYR A 205 -2.99 -6.84 -13.44
N PHE A 206 -1.93 -6.29 -12.85
CA PHE A 206 -1.81 -4.85 -12.65
C PHE A 206 -1.36 -4.09 -13.91
N GLY A 207 -0.73 -4.78 -14.87
CA GLY A 207 -0.17 -4.20 -16.09
C GLY A 207 1.13 -3.43 -15.85
N VAL A 208 2.00 -3.92 -14.95
CA VAL A 208 3.27 -3.26 -14.61
C VAL A 208 4.41 -3.82 -15.47
N GLU A 209 4.50 -3.36 -16.73
CA GLU A 209 5.46 -3.88 -17.72
C GLU A 209 6.92 -3.86 -17.24
N ALA A 210 7.33 -2.80 -16.53
CA ALA A 210 8.68 -2.71 -15.98
C ALA A 210 9.01 -3.86 -15.01
N VAL A 211 8.05 -4.25 -14.16
CA VAL A 211 8.25 -5.38 -13.22
C VAL A 211 8.24 -6.71 -13.96
N VAL A 212 7.44 -6.88 -15.03
CA VAL A 212 7.47 -8.09 -15.86
C VAL A 212 8.88 -8.30 -16.42
N LYS A 213 9.48 -7.25 -16.99
CA LYS A 213 10.86 -7.30 -17.50
C LYS A 213 11.85 -7.66 -16.40
N LEU A 214 11.77 -6.98 -15.25
CA LEU A 214 12.61 -7.28 -14.10
C LEU A 214 12.52 -8.75 -13.65
N LEU A 215 11.32 -9.33 -13.62
CA LEU A 215 11.12 -10.73 -13.23
C LEU A 215 11.71 -11.70 -14.25
N LEU A 216 11.50 -11.45 -15.55
CA LEU A 216 12.05 -12.29 -16.62
C LEU A 216 13.59 -12.26 -16.63
N ASP A 217 14.19 -11.09 -16.40
CA ASP A 217 15.64 -10.91 -16.37
C ASP A 217 16.31 -11.69 -15.22
N THR A 218 15.56 -12.07 -14.17
CA THR A 218 16.11 -12.92 -13.10
C THR A 218 16.41 -14.35 -13.54
N GLY A 219 15.77 -14.84 -14.61
CA GLY A 219 15.79 -16.25 -15.01
C GLY A 219 15.19 -17.22 -13.97
N LYS A 220 14.53 -16.71 -12.92
CA LYS A 220 13.90 -17.51 -11.85
C LYS A 220 12.41 -17.75 -12.09
N VAL A 221 11.84 -17.09 -13.10
CA VAL A 221 10.42 -17.20 -13.43
C VAL A 221 10.27 -17.58 -14.89
N ASP A 222 9.63 -18.72 -15.14
CA ASP A 222 9.25 -19.14 -16.49
C ASP A 222 7.88 -18.56 -16.83
N ALA A 223 7.79 -17.85 -17.96
CA ALA A 223 6.51 -17.42 -18.50
C ALA A 223 5.75 -18.63 -19.06
N ASP A 224 4.58 -18.95 -18.51
CA ASP A 224 3.66 -19.94 -19.05
C ASP A 224 2.63 -19.23 -19.94
N SER A 225 2.10 -19.95 -20.91
CA SER A 225 0.94 -19.60 -21.75
C SER A 225 -0.34 -19.16 -20.99
N LYS A 226 -0.35 -19.29 -19.66
CA LYS A 226 -1.45 -18.92 -18.77
C LYS A 226 -1.22 -17.61 -18.01
N ASP A 227 0.00 -17.06 -18.07
CA ASP A 227 0.36 -15.75 -17.53
C ASP A 227 -0.21 -14.58 -18.36
#